data_AF-A0A2P2LP30-F1
#
_entry.id   AF-A0A2P2LP30-F1
#
_cell.length_a   1.000
_cell.length_b   1.000
_cell.length_c   1.000
_cell.angle_alpha   90.00
_cell.angle_beta   90.00
_cell.angle_gamma   90.00
#
_symmetry.space_group_name_H-M   'P 1'
#
loop_
_entity.id
_entity.type
_entity.pdbx_description
1 polymer ?
#
loop_
_entity_poly.entity_id
_entity_poly.type
_entity_poly.pdbx_seq_one_letter_code
_entity_poly.pdbx_strand_id
1 'polypeptide(L)'
;MLLAKPYQVHRLKYFISPLKQLNLDRLLAKMWEEMGLVRVYTKPQGQQPDFTDPAVFSAGRGGCMVEDFCNHIHRNLVKDVKYVLVWGKSARHYPQHCGLSHILQDEDVVQVVKKKEREEGAKGRFKSHSTAPARISDRVKKAPLKT
;
A
#
# COMPACT_ATOMS: atom_id res chain seq x y z
N MET A 1 29.70 -6.09 -12.87
CA MET A 1 30.79 -5.56 -12.01
C MET A 1 30.15 -5.00 -10.74
N LEU A 2 29.70 -5.88 -9.84
CA LEU A 2 29.12 -5.50 -8.54
C LEU A 2 30.21 -5.70 -7.49
N LEU A 3 30.89 -4.62 -7.14
CA LEU A 3 31.78 -4.60 -5.98
C LEU A 3 30.89 -4.64 -4.74
N ALA A 4 30.70 -5.84 -4.18
CA ALA A 4 30.26 -5.99 -2.81
C ALA A 4 31.31 -5.27 -1.95
N LYS A 5 30.94 -4.09 -1.43
CA LYS A 5 31.81 -3.37 -0.50
C LYS A 5 32.11 -4.31 0.66
N PRO A 6 33.37 -4.49 1.08
CA PRO A 6 33.68 -5.31 2.24
C PRO A 6 32.88 -4.77 3.42
N TYR A 7 32.19 -5.66 4.14
CA TYR A 7 31.63 -5.37 5.46
C TYR A 7 32.81 -4.97 6.36
N GLN A 8 33.14 -3.69 6.37
CA GLN A 8 34.09 -3.12 7.31
C GLN A 8 33.43 -3.26 8.67
N VAL A 9 33.91 -4.22 9.47
CA VAL A 9 33.58 -4.30 10.89
C VAL A 9 34.12 -3.02 11.52
N HIS A 10 33.31 -1.96 11.49
CA HIS A 10 33.57 -0.74 12.23
C HIS A 10 33.69 -1.18 13.67
N ARG A 11 34.92 -1.14 14.21
CA ARG A 11 35.17 -1.35 15.63
C ARG A 11 34.52 -0.17 16.37
N LEU A 12 33.24 -0.33 16.66
CA LEU A 12 32.41 0.63 17.37
C LEU A 12 32.98 0.80 18.78
N LYS A 13 33.81 1.82 18.97
CA LYS A 13 34.28 2.25 20.30
C LYS A 13 33.15 3.03 20.98
N TYR A 14 32.14 2.33 21.48
CA TYR A 14 31.14 2.92 22.36
C TYR A 14 31.49 2.59 23.80
N PHE A 15 31.64 3.63 24.63
CA PHE A 15 31.80 3.48 26.06
C PHE A 15 30.40 3.29 26.65
N ILE A 16 30.07 2.07 27.05
CA ILE A 16 28.74 1.71 27.57
C ILE A 16 28.91 1.25 29.00
N SER A 17 28.04 1.71 29.90
CA SER A 17 28.02 1.23 31.29
C SER A 17 26.60 0.78 31.64
N PRO A 18 26.28 -0.52 31.53
CA PRO A 18 24.94 -1.04 31.82
C PRO A 18 24.51 -0.81 33.27
N LEU A 19 25.46 -0.95 34.21
CA LEU A 19 25.22 -0.75 35.65
C LEU A 19 24.81 0.70 35.97
N LYS A 20 25.34 1.66 35.22
CA LYS A 20 25.06 3.11 35.39
C LYS A 20 24.07 3.65 34.36
N GLN A 21 23.45 2.78 33.56
CA GLN A 21 22.59 3.13 32.42
C GLN A 21 23.19 4.18 31.48
N LEU A 22 24.53 4.18 31.34
CA LEU A 22 25.24 5.22 30.61
C LEU A 22 25.40 4.82 29.15
N ASN A 23 24.99 5.71 28.24
CA ASN A 23 25.07 5.56 26.77
C ASN A 23 24.27 4.39 26.17
N LEU A 24 23.25 3.87 26.88
CA LEU A 24 22.37 2.83 26.32
C LEU A 24 21.53 3.36 25.15
N ASP A 25 21.05 4.61 25.21
CA ASP A 25 20.27 5.22 24.13
C ASP A 25 21.09 5.35 22.83
N ARG A 26 22.38 5.66 22.98
CA ARG A 26 23.30 5.79 21.84
C ARG A 26 23.58 4.43 21.19
N LEU A 27 23.70 3.38 22.00
CA LEU A 27 23.80 2.02 21.50
C LEU A 27 22.52 1.64 20.73
N LEU A 28 21.35 1.91 21.32
CA LEU A 28 20.06 1.57 20.72
C LEU A 28 19.83 2.31 19.39
N ALA A 29 20.11 3.62 19.35
CA ALA A 29 20.02 4.42 18.13
C ALA A 29 20.96 3.91 17.04
N LYS A 30 22.19 3.50 17.41
CA LYS A 30 23.13 2.93 16.45
C LYS A 30 22.71 1.55 15.96
N MET A 31 22.20 0.69 16.83
CA MET A 31 21.65 -0.60 16.42
C MET A 31 20.51 -0.40 15.41
N TRP A 32 19.63 0.58 15.64
CA TRP A 32 18.56 0.91 14.72
C TRP A 32 19.08 1.35 13.34
N GLU A 33 20.06 2.26 13.32
CA GLU A 33 20.69 2.75 12.09
C GLU A 33 21.38 1.64 11.29
N GLU A 34 22.12 0.76 11.98
CA GLU A 34 22.84 -0.35 11.35
C GLU A 34 21.90 -1.45 10.83
N MET A 35 20.72 -1.63 11.44
CA MET A 35 19.72 -2.59 10.94
C MET A 35 19.05 -2.14 9.64
N GLY A 36 19.09 -0.84 9.31
CA GLY A 36 18.53 -0.30 8.08
C GLY A 36 17.06 -0.66 7.88
N LEU A 37 16.27 -0.61 8.96
CA LEU A 37 14.85 -0.95 8.94
C LEU A 37 14.03 0.17 8.29
N VAL A 38 13.00 -0.22 7.55
CA VAL A 38 12.05 0.68 6.88
C VAL A 38 10.66 0.42 7.46
N ARG A 39 10.10 1.41 8.15
CA ARG A 39 8.74 1.36 8.70
C ARG A 39 7.79 1.98 7.69
N VAL A 40 6.73 1.24 7.35
CA VAL A 40 5.69 1.71 6.45
C VAL A 40 4.35 1.68 7.18
N TYR A 41 3.66 2.81 7.16
CA TYR A 41 2.36 2.99 7.81
C TYR A 41 1.23 2.74 6.83
N THR A 42 0.20 2.03 7.28
CA THR A 42 -0.98 1.76 6.46
C THR A 42 -2.02 2.87 6.63
N LYS A 43 -2.66 3.25 5.53
CA LYS A 43 -3.77 4.18 5.55
C LYS A 43 -4.97 3.59 4.80
N PRO A 44 -6.01 3.11 5.50
CA PRO A 44 -7.24 2.67 4.86
C PRO A 44 -7.97 3.82 4.16
N GLN A 45 -8.75 3.49 3.12
CA GLN A 45 -9.57 4.51 2.45
C GLN A 45 -10.63 5.05 3.42
N GLY A 46 -10.72 6.38 3.53
CA GLY A 46 -11.68 7.04 4.42
C GLY A 46 -11.29 7.06 5.90
N GLN A 47 -10.15 6.47 6.28
CA GLN A 47 -9.62 6.53 7.64
C GLN A 47 -8.30 7.30 7.68
N GLN A 48 -7.93 7.72 8.90
CA GLN A 48 -6.62 8.29 9.19
C GLN A 48 -5.55 7.18 9.14
N PRO A 49 -4.29 7.53 8.83
CA PRO A 49 -3.19 6.58 8.90
C PRO A 49 -3.02 6.05 10.33
N ASP A 50 -2.72 4.76 10.44
CA ASP A 50 -2.36 4.16 11.72
C ASP A 50 -0.85 4.26 11.94
N PHE A 51 -0.45 4.90 13.04
CA PHE A 51 0.95 5.06 13.45
C PHE A 51 1.37 4.11 14.57
N THR A 52 0.45 3.29 15.07
CA THR A 52 0.71 2.38 16.20
C THR A 52 1.38 1.09 15.74
N ASP A 53 0.98 0.55 14.58
CA ASP A 53 1.48 -0.72 14.04
C ASP A 53 2.07 -0.55 12.62
N PRO A 54 3.35 -0.16 12.49
CA PRO A 54 4.02 -0.09 11.20
C PRO A 54 4.44 -1.47 10.68
N ALA A 55 4.27 -1.69 9.38
CA ALA A 55 4.90 -2.82 8.71
C ALA A 55 6.40 -2.54 8.56
N VAL A 56 7.24 -3.40 9.15
CA VAL A 56 8.70 -3.22 9.19
C VAL A 56 9.37 -4.11 8.15
N PHE A 57 10.12 -3.47 7.24
CA PHE A 57 10.88 -4.11 6.17
C PHE A 57 12.38 -3.93 6.38
N SER A 58 13.17 -4.79 5.74
CA SER A 58 14.63 -4.70 5.68
C SER A 58 15.09 -5.17 4.31
N ALA A 59 16.12 -4.51 3.77
CA ALA A 59 16.68 -4.81 2.45
C ALA A 59 17.07 -6.29 2.29
N GLY A 60 17.46 -6.97 3.38
CA GLY A 60 17.92 -8.36 3.36
C GLY A 60 16.82 -9.43 3.51
N ARG A 61 15.58 -9.10 3.87
CA ARG A 61 14.55 -10.10 4.25
C ARG A 61 13.26 -10.10 3.42
N GLY A 62 13.12 -9.17 2.48
CA GLY A 62 11.93 -9.14 1.64
C GLY A 62 11.75 -7.84 0.90
N GLY A 63 12.85 -7.19 0.48
CA GLY A 63 12.79 -5.94 -0.26
C GLY A 63 12.12 -4.79 0.51
N CYS A 64 12.01 -3.65 -0.16
CA CYS A 64 11.28 -2.47 0.31
C CYS A 64 10.32 -1.99 -0.77
N MET A 65 9.85 -2.87 -1.65
CA MET A 65 8.95 -2.47 -2.73
C MET A 65 7.49 -2.47 -2.25
N VAL A 66 6.64 -1.74 -2.96
CA VAL A 66 5.20 -1.76 -2.73
C VAL A 66 4.61 -3.16 -2.91
N GLU A 67 5.18 -3.98 -3.81
CA GLU A 67 4.81 -5.39 -3.96
C GLU A 67 5.03 -6.20 -2.69
N ASP A 68 6.20 -6.06 -2.06
CA ASP A 68 6.55 -6.73 -0.81
C ASP A 68 5.63 -6.31 0.33
N PHE A 69 5.31 -5.01 0.39
CA PHE A 69 4.33 -4.48 1.33
C PHE A 69 2.94 -5.10 1.15
N CYS A 70 2.47 -5.23 -0.09
CA CYS A 70 1.18 -5.87 -0.37
C CYS A 70 1.21 -7.36 0.02
N ASN A 71 2.31 -8.07 -0.25
CA ASN A 71 2.49 -9.47 0.13
C ASN A 71 2.55 -9.67 1.65
N HIS A 72 3.11 -8.70 2.39
CA HIS A 72 3.16 -8.72 3.85
C HIS A 72 1.76 -8.63 4.47
N ILE A 73 0.88 -7.78 3.92
CA ILE A 73 -0.50 -7.67 4.37
C ILE A 73 -1.29 -8.94 4.00
N HIS A 74 -1.27 -9.31 2.72
CA HIS A 74 -1.98 -10.50 2.24
C HIS A 74 -1.48 -10.95 0.87
N ARG A 75 -1.16 -12.25 0.71
CA ARG A 75 -0.57 -12.82 -0.52
C ARG A 75 -1.38 -12.59 -1.80
N ASN A 76 -2.72 -12.52 -1.71
CA ASN A 76 -3.56 -12.28 -2.89
C ASN A 76 -3.78 -10.79 -3.18
N LEU A 77 -3.39 -9.88 -2.28
CA LEU A 77 -3.66 -8.45 -2.42
C LEU A 77 -3.04 -7.88 -3.69
N VAL A 78 -1.84 -8.35 -4.06
CA VAL A 78 -1.10 -7.92 -5.25
C VAL A 78 -1.94 -8.00 -6.53
N LYS A 79 -2.80 -9.02 -6.67
CA LYS A 79 -3.64 -9.22 -7.86
C LYS A 79 -4.73 -8.14 -7.97
N ASP A 80 -5.27 -7.75 -6.82
CA ASP A 80 -6.39 -6.83 -6.70
C ASP A 80 -5.94 -5.36 -6.68
N VAL A 81 -4.65 -5.07 -6.49
CA VAL A 81 -4.17 -3.68 -6.48
C VAL A 81 -4.36 -3.03 -7.86
N LYS A 82 -5.02 -1.87 -7.88
CA LYS A 82 -5.12 -1.00 -9.06
C LYS A 82 -3.95 -0.02 -9.11
N TYR A 83 -3.72 0.67 -8.00
CA TYR A 83 -2.61 1.59 -7.79
C TYR A 83 -2.44 1.82 -6.29
N VAL A 84 -1.32 2.43 -5.92
CA VAL A 84 -1.01 2.76 -4.54
C VAL A 84 -0.76 4.26 -4.43
N LEU A 85 -1.25 4.87 -3.36
CA LEU A 85 -0.95 6.25 -3.01
C LEU A 85 0.09 6.26 -1.90
N VAL A 86 1.15 7.04 -2.11
CA VAL A 86 2.25 7.16 -1.15
C VAL A 86 2.39 8.60 -0.68
N TRP A 87 2.55 8.77 0.62
CA TRP A 87 2.97 10.02 1.27
C TRP A 87 4.26 9.74 2.04
N GLY A 88 5.31 10.51 1.79
CA GLY A 88 6.60 10.31 2.46
C GLY A 88 7.77 10.43 1.49
N LYS A 89 9.00 10.33 2.00
CA LYS A 89 10.21 10.74 1.27
C LYS A 89 10.43 9.99 -0.04
N SER A 90 9.82 8.81 -0.22
CA SER A 90 9.91 8.08 -1.49
C SER A 90 9.12 8.71 -2.64
N ALA A 91 8.10 9.51 -2.34
CA ALA A 91 7.28 10.19 -3.33
C ALA A 91 7.76 11.64 -3.52
N ARG A 92 7.82 12.09 -4.78
CA ARG A 92 8.22 13.47 -5.11
C ARG A 92 7.09 14.47 -4.86
N HIS A 93 5.84 14.03 -4.98
CA HIS A 93 4.65 14.85 -4.77
C HIS A 93 3.67 14.11 -3.84
N TYR A 94 2.86 14.85 -3.07
CA TYR A 94 1.98 14.26 -2.06
C TYR A 94 0.51 14.54 -2.35
N PRO A 95 -0.35 13.51 -2.49
CA PRO A 95 -0.03 12.08 -2.71
C PRO A 95 0.51 11.81 -4.12
N GLN A 96 1.42 10.83 -4.26
CA GLN A 96 1.85 10.31 -5.55
C GLN A 96 1.17 8.97 -5.86
N HIS A 97 0.74 8.81 -7.10
CA HIS A 97 0.34 7.51 -7.63
C HIS A 97 1.56 6.67 -7.99
N CYS A 98 1.68 5.52 -7.34
CA CYS A 98 2.78 4.57 -7.52
C CYS A 98 2.26 3.19 -7.95
N GLY A 99 3.12 2.46 -8.65
CA GLY A 99 2.93 1.05 -9.00
C GLY A 99 3.56 0.12 -7.96
N LEU A 100 3.52 -1.19 -8.25
CA LEU A 100 4.07 -2.24 -7.38
C LEU A 100 5.60 -2.21 -7.28
N SER A 101 6.29 -1.74 -8.32
CA SER A 101 7.75 -1.64 -8.39
C SER A 101 8.34 -0.42 -7.65
N HIS A 102 7.49 0.42 -7.06
CA HIS A 102 7.94 1.60 -6.33
C HIS A 102 8.66 1.21 -5.04
N ILE A 103 9.82 1.83 -4.78
CA ILE A 103 10.63 1.57 -3.59
C ILE A 103 10.15 2.51 -2.47
N LEU A 104 9.74 1.91 -1.35
CA LEU A 104 9.32 2.59 -0.13
C LEU A 104 10.54 2.95 0.73
N GLN A 105 10.39 4.04 1.50
CA GLN A 105 11.37 4.55 2.44
C GLN A 105 10.80 4.59 3.86
N ASP A 106 11.69 4.75 4.85
CA ASP A 106 11.28 4.79 6.26
C ASP A 106 10.30 5.94 6.50
N GLU A 107 9.25 5.65 7.26
CA GLU A 107 8.15 6.53 7.63
C GLU A 107 7.18 6.88 6.49
N ASP A 108 7.22 6.14 5.38
CA ASP A 108 6.21 6.29 4.33
C ASP A 108 4.82 5.83 4.80
N VAL A 109 3.80 6.57 4.40
CA VAL A 109 2.39 6.23 4.56
C VAL A 109 1.86 5.73 3.22
N VAL A 110 1.19 4.58 3.24
CA VAL A 110 0.74 3.87 2.03
C VAL A 110 -0.75 3.57 2.10
N GLN A 111 -1.47 3.95 1.04
CA GLN A 111 -2.87 3.60 0.84
C GLN A 111 -3.01 2.75 -0.43
N VAL A 112 -3.40 1.48 -0.23
CA VAL A 112 -3.66 0.54 -1.32
C VAL A 112 -5.06 0.75 -1.87
N VAL A 113 -5.20 0.94 -3.18
CA VAL A 113 -6.50 1.05 -3.85
C VAL A 113 -6.75 -0.19 -4.68
N LYS A 114 -7.82 -0.92 -4.37
CA LYS A 114 -8.21 -2.14 -5.09
C LYS A 114 -8.93 -1.83 -6.40
N LYS A 115 -8.80 -2.73 -7.38
CA LYS A 115 -9.60 -2.73 -8.61
C LYS A 115 -11.07 -2.97 -8.21
N LYS A 116 -11.97 -2.16 -8.76
CA LYS A 116 -13.41 -2.45 -8.69
C LYS A 116 -13.72 -3.34 -9.88
N GLU A 117 -14.11 -4.59 -9.63
CA GLU A 117 -14.77 -5.37 -10.68
C GLU A 117 -16.09 -4.67 -10.99
N ARG A 118 -16.24 -4.20 -12.24
CA ARG A 118 -17.55 -3.81 -12.74
C ARG A 118 -18.22 -5.11 -13.14
N GLU A 119 -19.08 -5.64 -12.28
CA GLU A 119 -20.08 -6.59 -12.77
C GLU A 119 -20.84 -5.89 -13.89
N GLU A 120 -20.92 -6.52 -15.07
CA GLU A 120 -21.62 -5.99 -16.26
C GLU A 120 -23.15 -5.81 -16.04
N GLY A 121 -23.65 -5.97 -14.80
CA GLY A 121 -25.03 -5.78 -14.39
C GLY A 121 -25.28 -4.76 -13.27
N ALA A 122 -24.25 -4.07 -12.73
CA ALA A 122 -24.44 -3.13 -11.63
C ALA A 122 -25.06 -1.80 -12.09
N LYS A 123 -26.39 -1.75 -12.13
CA LYS A 123 -27.20 -0.54 -12.34
C LYS A 123 -26.82 0.52 -11.31
N GLY A 124 -26.12 1.57 -11.75
CA GLY A 124 -25.98 2.80 -10.98
C GLY A 124 -27.35 3.45 -10.69
N ARG A 125 -27.43 4.22 -9.59
CA ARG A 125 -28.59 5.02 -9.15
C ARG A 125 -29.11 6.00 -10.22
N PHE A 126 -28.28 6.34 -11.21
CA PHE A 126 -28.65 7.17 -12.34
C PHE A 126 -28.81 6.28 -13.58
N LYS A 127 -30.05 5.85 -13.85
CA LYS A 127 -30.40 5.34 -15.17
C LYS A 127 -30.38 6.52 -16.14
N SER A 128 -29.52 6.50 -17.15
CA SER A 128 -29.90 7.11 -18.41
C SER A 128 -31.09 6.29 -18.90
N HIS A 129 -32.30 6.81 -18.76
CA HIS A 129 -33.38 6.34 -19.61
C HIS A 129 -32.90 6.60 -21.04
N SER A 130 -32.60 5.55 -21.80
CA SER A 130 -32.56 5.71 -23.24
C SER A 130 -33.97 6.12 -23.63
N THR A 131 -34.16 7.38 -24.02
CA THR A 131 -35.38 7.86 -24.67
C THR A 131 -35.42 7.32 -26.10
N ALA A 132 -35.21 6.03 -26.27
CA ALA A 132 -35.48 5.35 -27.53
C ALA A 132 -36.97 5.02 -27.52
N PRO A 133 -37.77 5.54 -28.47
CA PRO A 133 -39.17 5.16 -28.56
C PRO A 133 -39.26 3.66 -28.80
N ALA A 134 -40.17 2.98 -28.07
CA ALA A 134 -40.41 1.56 -28.24
C ALA A 134 -40.73 1.26 -29.71
N ARG A 135 -40.06 0.27 -30.31
CA ARG A 135 -40.36 -0.14 -31.68
C ARG A 135 -41.77 -0.74 -31.72
N ILE A 136 -42.53 -0.37 -32.74
CA ILE A 136 -43.92 -0.81 -32.94
C ILE A 136 -44.03 -2.35 -32.98
N SER A 137 -42.95 -3.03 -33.37
CA SER A 137 -42.81 -4.50 -33.37
C SER A 137 -42.95 -5.14 -31.99
N ASP A 138 -42.60 -4.43 -30.92
CA ASP A 138 -42.48 -5.01 -29.58
C ASP A 138 -43.79 -4.89 -28.78
N ARG A 139 -44.85 -4.36 -29.41
CA ARG A 139 -46.17 -4.17 -28.81
C ARG A 139 -46.92 -5.49 -28.72
N VAL A 140 -46.75 -6.21 -27.61
CA VAL A 140 -47.58 -7.38 -27.28
C VAL A 140 -49.03 -6.92 -27.10
N LYS A 141 -49.95 -7.47 -27.92
CA LYS A 141 -51.38 -7.21 -27.81
C LYS A 141 -51.87 -7.77 -26.46
N LYS A 142 -52.48 -6.92 -25.63
CA LYS A 142 -53.14 -7.36 -24.39
C LYS A 142 -54.26 -8.34 -24.75
N ALA A 143 -54.36 -9.44 -23.99
CA ALA A 143 -55.44 -10.41 -24.16
C ALA A 143 -56.80 -9.74 -23.91
N PRO A 144 -57.85 -10.12 -24.67
CA PRO A 144 -59.19 -9.58 -24.44
C PRO A 144 -59.68 -9.98 -23.05
N LEU A 145 -60.32 -9.04 -22.36
CA LEU A 145 -60.98 -9.28 -21.08
C LEU A 145 -62.07 -10.34 -21.30
N LYS A 146 -62.06 -11.40 -20.50
CA LYS A 146 -63.16 -12.38 -20.51
C LYS A 146 -64.36 -11.73 -19.83
N THR A 147 -65.48 -11.71 -20.54
CA THR A 147 -66.80 -11.22 -20.08
C THR A 147 -67.39 -12.15 -19.03
#